data_AF-N9TXF5-F1
#
_entry.id   AF-N9TXF5-F1
#
_cell.length_a   1.000
_cell.length_b   1.000
_cell.length_c   1.000
_cell.angle_alpha   90.00
_cell.angle_beta   90.00
_cell.angle_gamma   90.00
#
_symmetry.space_group_name_H-M   'P 1'
#
loop_
_entity.id
_entity.type
_entity.pdbx_description
1 polymer ?
#
loop_
_entity_poly.entity_id
_entity_poly.type
_entity_poly.pdbx_seq_one_letter_code
_entity_poly.pdbx_strand_id
1 'polypeptide(L)'
;MNFVIFDLSKSLGGAETFDCRFIDYLVGLGDSVAVVGHQDSVIFGLLDAKSIKVRTYIIPEMDDFFVSPREQSSLATLGQQIIDDFLGENIYVLASYFEVLHKAMHVFNGDKRVHISTGMLHPEAWSLWEPGAGLNASRAFKPKKIDRLWYYKRDLLSKLDHDKAIWYPNDIFRKYNENYFSLCLQHRALATVPVEPVAYSINYQVTTPENILRVLWLGRFDFFKNESIFKFIDSLLDLLDKNKNLTICFDLIGYGAEIYERELKSYAKQVGDRLNIRFLGKMSETEIYGCVGVEKYHFAVAMGSSAYHLAMMGLPVLAIDSSAKGLRRLVKGVWLDEATDEFDEGSSLYLMMIGEEPPQRRDILDILFEVFDDGFLQRKSISCSEYVNRYHNIDLLLPKIRGYMLQSEFSDKATYKFERNLPDEFYHRFGDSSPLDIAIFGTGSGAEKFYDRIEAEKLSSGKVIRVKCFFDNNEKKHGETFLGREIKRFSSEVTSDVDVIFVASDYWPEINCQLVSQGVKPEKIIRVY
;
A
#
# COMPACT_ATOMS: atom_id res chain seq x y z
N MET A 1 10.26 25.31 7.75
CA MET A 1 8.96 25.04 7.10
C MET A 1 8.15 24.11 8.00
N ASN A 2 6.84 24.04 7.81
CA ASN A 2 5.95 23.22 8.65
C ASN A 2 5.48 21.99 7.87
N PHE A 3 5.76 20.80 8.41
CA PHE A 3 5.40 19.54 7.79
C PHE A 3 4.52 18.70 8.71
N VAL A 4 3.54 18.03 8.12
CA VAL A 4 2.71 17.04 8.82
C VAL A 4 2.76 15.73 8.04
N ILE A 5 3.20 14.66 8.67
CA ILE A 5 3.28 13.34 8.04
C ILE A 5 2.17 12.46 8.61
N PHE A 6 1.33 11.91 7.74
CA PHE A 6 0.29 10.96 8.12
C PHE A 6 0.76 9.53 7.89
N ASP A 7 0.80 8.74 8.97
CA ASP A 7 1.09 7.31 8.93
C ASP A 7 0.16 6.59 9.93
N LEU A 8 -0.79 5.83 9.38
CA LEU A 8 -1.82 5.13 10.15
C LEU A 8 -1.51 3.63 10.28
N SER A 9 -0.31 3.21 9.92
CA SER A 9 0.04 1.79 9.84
C SER A 9 0.31 1.19 11.21
N LYS A 10 -0.30 0.02 11.45
CA LYS A 10 -0.09 -0.79 12.67
C LYS A 10 1.04 -1.81 12.54
N SER A 11 1.61 -1.95 11.35
CA SER A 11 2.70 -2.90 11.08
C SER A 11 3.80 -2.28 10.25
N LEU A 12 5.03 -2.78 10.44
CA LEU A 12 6.22 -2.27 9.76
C LEU A 12 6.27 -2.74 8.31
N GLY A 13 6.29 -1.79 7.38
CA GLY A 13 6.47 -2.01 5.95
C GLY A 13 7.43 -1.00 5.32
N GLY A 14 7.32 -0.87 4.00
CA GLY A 14 8.19 -0.01 3.20
C GLY A 14 7.89 1.48 3.37
N ALA A 15 6.62 1.87 3.42
CA ALA A 15 6.24 3.28 3.58
C ALA A 15 6.59 3.80 4.96
N GLU A 16 6.38 3.02 6.01
CA GLU A 16 6.63 3.42 7.40
C GLU A 16 8.14 3.60 7.63
N THR A 17 8.96 2.75 7.00
CA THR A 17 10.42 2.90 6.98
C THR A 17 10.83 4.19 6.27
N PHE A 18 10.19 4.50 5.13
CA PHE A 18 10.42 5.73 4.38
C PHE A 18 10.00 6.98 5.16
N ASP A 19 8.79 7.01 5.72
CA ASP A 19 8.23 8.14 6.46
C ASP A 19 9.11 8.45 7.68
N CYS A 20 9.58 7.43 8.41
CA CYS A 20 10.54 7.60 9.52
C CYS A 20 11.85 8.25 9.06
N ARG A 21 12.45 7.80 7.94
CA ARG A 21 13.67 8.40 7.37
C ARG A 21 13.46 9.83 6.92
N PHE A 22 12.31 10.10 6.32
CA PHE A 22 12.00 11.42 5.81
C PHE A 22 11.74 12.42 6.94
N ILE A 23 11.05 11.99 8.01
CA ILE A 23 10.88 12.78 9.23
C ILE A 23 12.24 13.14 9.85
N ASP A 24 13.14 12.15 9.98
CA ASP A 24 14.51 12.36 10.50
C ASP A 24 15.26 13.43 9.69
N TYR A 25 15.21 13.32 8.37
CA TYR A 25 15.78 14.31 7.45
C TYR A 25 15.18 15.72 7.62
N LEU A 26 13.86 15.84 7.70
CA LEU A 26 13.19 17.14 7.88
C LEU A 26 13.57 17.78 9.23
N VAL A 27 13.58 17.00 10.31
CA VAL A 27 14.02 17.46 11.63
C VAL A 27 15.49 17.88 11.59
N GLY A 28 16.35 17.14 10.89
CA GLY A 28 17.75 17.47 10.68
C GLY A 28 17.98 18.80 9.95
N LEU A 29 17.05 19.21 9.09
CA LEU A 29 17.06 20.54 8.45
C LEU A 29 16.55 21.68 9.37
N GLY A 30 16.05 21.35 10.55
CA GLY A 30 15.39 22.31 11.44
C GLY A 30 13.96 22.66 11.02
N ASP A 31 13.33 21.84 10.18
CA ASP A 31 11.90 22.00 9.87
C ASP A 31 11.04 21.63 11.10
N SER A 32 9.88 22.27 11.22
CA SER A 32 8.91 21.96 12.27
C SER A 32 8.03 20.81 11.80
N VAL A 33 8.11 19.66 12.47
CA VAL A 33 7.47 18.42 12.01
C VAL A 33 6.46 17.93 13.04
N ALA A 34 5.29 17.53 12.53
CA ALA A 34 4.27 16.80 13.25
C ALA A 34 3.94 15.47 12.56
N VAL A 35 3.49 14.50 13.35
CA VAL A 35 3.07 13.18 12.86
C VAL A 35 1.65 12.89 13.34
N VAL A 36 0.80 12.44 12.43
CA VAL A 36 -0.58 12.03 12.71
C VAL A 36 -0.69 10.52 12.53
N GLY A 37 -1.12 9.82 13.57
CA GLY A 37 -1.21 8.35 13.61
C GLY A 37 -2.32 7.83 14.51
N HIS A 38 -2.57 6.53 14.47
CA HIS A 38 -3.38 5.84 15.48
C HIS A 38 -2.55 5.64 16.75
N GLN A 39 -3.21 5.43 17.89
CA GLN A 39 -2.53 5.27 19.17
C GLN A 39 -1.49 4.13 19.16
N ASP A 40 -1.72 3.09 18.37
CA ASP A 40 -0.87 1.93 18.18
C ASP A 40 -0.06 1.96 16.86
N SER A 41 0.05 3.11 16.19
CA SER A 41 0.81 3.24 14.95
C SER A 41 2.30 2.94 15.16
N VAL A 42 2.86 2.12 14.27
CA VAL A 42 4.26 1.66 14.36
C VAL A 42 5.26 2.81 14.25
N ILE A 43 4.90 3.88 13.53
CA ILE A 43 5.75 5.04 13.30
C ILE A 43 6.20 5.71 14.61
N PHE A 44 5.32 5.78 15.62
CA PHE A 44 5.67 6.39 16.91
C PHE A 44 6.79 5.62 17.60
N GLY A 45 6.71 4.29 17.61
CA GLY A 45 7.77 3.44 18.15
C GLY A 45 9.09 3.56 17.38
N LEU A 46 9.05 3.73 16.06
CA LEU A 46 10.26 3.94 15.25
C LEU A 46 10.94 5.27 15.56
N LEU A 47 10.16 6.34 15.71
CA LEU A 47 10.68 7.68 16.04
C LEU A 47 11.26 7.72 17.44
N ASP A 48 10.59 7.10 18.42
CA ASP A 48 11.07 6.97 19.80
C ASP A 48 12.39 6.20 19.87
N ALA A 49 12.49 5.07 19.15
CA ALA A 49 13.72 4.28 19.08
C ALA A 49 14.92 5.07 18.53
N LYS A 50 14.66 6.01 17.62
CA LYS A 50 15.68 6.94 17.08
C LYS A 50 15.84 8.22 17.88
N SER A 51 15.08 8.41 18.96
CA SER A 51 15.06 9.65 19.76
C SER A 51 14.72 10.91 18.93
N ILE A 52 13.93 10.76 17.87
CA ILE A 52 13.48 11.88 17.02
C ILE A 52 12.31 12.59 17.71
N LYS A 53 12.47 13.88 18.00
CA LYS A 53 11.45 14.67 18.69
C LYS A 53 10.56 15.41 17.69
N VAL A 54 9.29 15.03 17.64
CA VAL A 54 8.25 15.66 16.81
C VAL A 54 6.96 15.86 17.62
N ARG A 55 6.07 16.72 17.14
CA ARG A 55 4.70 16.78 17.68
C ARG A 55 3.93 15.57 17.20
N THR A 56 3.10 14.97 18.05
CA THR A 56 2.29 13.81 17.69
C THR A 56 0.82 14.10 17.92
N TYR A 57 -0.02 13.63 17.00
CA TYR A 57 -1.46 13.76 17.06
C TYR A 57 -2.11 12.41 16.83
N ILE A 58 -3.11 12.08 17.65
CA ILE A 58 -3.84 10.82 17.55
C ILE A 58 -5.13 11.05 16.78
N ILE A 59 -5.27 10.36 15.65
CA ILE A 59 -6.52 10.33 14.89
C ILE A 59 -7.40 9.16 15.36
N PRO A 60 -8.72 9.35 15.54
CA PRO A 60 -9.61 8.27 15.93
C PRO A 60 -9.61 7.13 14.89
N GLU A 61 -9.73 5.90 15.38
CA GLU A 61 -9.92 4.73 14.51
C GLU A 61 -11.28 4.81 13.82
N MET A 62 -11.26 4.61 12.49
CA MET A 62 -12.45 4.64 11.65
C MET A 62 -12.42 3.38 10.77
N ASP A 63 -13.40 2.50 10.98
CA ASP A 63 -13.50 1.22 10.28
C ASP A 63 -14.02 1.34 8.83
N ASP A 64 -14.46 2.53 8.41
CA ASP A 64 -15.07 2.76 7.10
C ASP A 64 -14.31 3.82 6.31
N PHE A 65 -14.37 3.70 4.98
CA PHE A 65 -13.88 4.72 4.06
C PHE A 65 -14.79 5.95 4.06
N PHE A 66 -16.09 5.77 4.33
CA PHE A 66 -17.00 6.88 4.52
C PHE A 66 -16.79 7.54 5.88
N VAL A 67 -16.65 8.86 5.86
CA VAL A 67 -16.50 9.68 7.07
C VAL A 67 -17.84 10.33 7.39
N SER A 68 -18.43 9.91 8.51
CA SER A 68 -19.72 10.37 9.00
C SER A 68 -19.73 11.87 9.31
N PRO A 69 -20.89 12.57 9.33
CA PRO A 69 -20.94 13.99 9.72
C PRO A 69 -20.34 14.27 11.11
N ARG A 70 -20.50 13.31 12.04
CA ARG A 70 -19.91 13.40 13.38
C ARG A 70 -18.40 13.23 13.32
N GLU A 71 -17.92 12.24 12.59
CA GLU A 71 -16.48 12.01 12.38
C GLU A 71 -15.83 13.22 11.69
N GLN A 72 -16.49 13.80 10.68
CA GLN A 72 -16.03 15.01 9.99
C GLN A 72 -15.82 16.18 10.96
N SER A 73 -16.73 16.37 11.91
CA SER A 73 -16.62 17.44 12.90
C SER A 73 -15.44 17.22 13.85
N SER A 74 -15.24 15.98 14.30
CA SER A 74 -14.10 15.60 15.14
C SER A 74 -12.76 15.76 14.41
N LEU A 75 -12.68 15.31 13.14
CA LEU A 75 -11.48 15.45 12.31
C LEU A 75 -11.17 16.91 11.99
N ALA A 76 -12.18 17.72 11.69
CA ALA A 76 -12.00 19.15 11.46
C ALA A 76 -11.50 19.88 12.72
N THR A 77 -11.97 19.47 13.90
CA THR A 77 -11.47 20.01 15.19
C THR A 77 -10.00 19.66 15.38
N LEU A 78 -9.60 18.42 15.08
CA LEU A 78 -8.20 18.01 15.12
C LEU A 78 -7.34 18.80 14.11
N GLY A 79 -7.83 19.00 12.89
CA GLY A 79 -7.11 19.77 11.88
C GLY A 79 -6.91 21.23 12.29
N GLN A 80 -7.94 21.85 12.89
CA GLN A 80 -7.83 23.21 13.41
C GLN A 80 -6.78 23.29 14.54
N GLN A 81 -6.77 22.31 15.46
CA GLN A 81 -5.73 22.23 16.49
C GLN A 81 -4.33 22.16 15.88
N ILE A 82 -4.11 21.30 14.88
CA ILE A 82 -2.81 21.19 14.19
C ILE A 82 -2.42 22.53 13.56
N ILE A 83 -3.35 23.18 12.86
CA ILE A 83 -3.11 24.47 12.20
C ILE A 83 -2.73 25.56 13.22
N ASP A 84 -3.43 25.63 14.34
CA ASP A 84 -3.19 26.61 15.39
C ASP A 84 -1.82 26.38 16.07
N ASP A 85 -1.41 25.12 16.25
CA ASP A 85 -0.10 24.77 16.79
C ASP A 85 1.05 25.23 15.88
N PHE A 86 0.82 25.33 14.56
CA PHE A 86 1.74 25.94 13.59
C PHE A 86 1.48 27.43 13.35
N LEU A 87 0.78 28.10 14.28
CA LEU A 87 0.51 29.54 14.26
C LEU A 87 -0.20 30.03 13.00
N GLY A 88 -0.93 29.13 12.31
CA GLY A 88 -1.64 29.46 11.08
C GLY A 88 -0.74 29.75 9.87
N GLU A 89 0.53 29.34 9.90
CA GLU A 89 1.42 29.38 8.73
C GLU A 89 1.08 28.30 7.69
N ASN A 90 1.74 28.33 6.53
CA ASN A 90 1.58 27.28 5.51
C ASN A 90 2.10 25.94 6.03
N ILE A 91 1.35 24.87 5.77
CA ILE A 91 1.63 23.50 6.23
C ILE A 91 1.67 22.57 5.02
N TYR A 92 2.70 21.75 4.92
CA TYR A 92 2.86 20.75 3.85
C TYR A 92 2.64 19.35 4.41
N VAL A 93 1.68 18.63 3.84
CA VAL A 93 1.19 17.36 4.38
C VAL A 93 1.59 16.22 3.45
N LEU A 94 2.16 15.14 4.00
CA LEU A 94 2.37 13.89 3.28
C LEU A 94 1.37 12.84 3.73
N ALA A 95 0.67 12.22 2.77
CA ALA A 95 -0.23 11.10 3.00
C ALA A 95 0.03 9.99 1.97
N SER A 96 0.85 8.99 2.34
CA SER A 96 1.45 8.00 1.42
C SER A 96 0.50 6.90 0.92
N TYR A 97 -0.76 6.87 1.37
CA TYR A 97 -1.77 5.89 0.95
C TYR A 97 -3.12 6.54 0.64
N PHE A 98 -3.92 5.90 -0.22
CA PHE A 98 -5.21 6.44 -0.66
C PHE A 98 -6.19 6.69 0.49
N GLU A 99 -6.30 5.77 1.46
CA GLU A 99 -7.17 5.96 2.62
C GLU A 99 -6.66 7.05 3.57
N VAL A 100 -5.34 7.14 3.72
CA VAL A 100 -4.67 8.12 4.57
C VAL A 100 -4.85 9.51 3.99
N LEU A 101 -4.73 9.64 2.66
CA LEU A 101 -5.02 10.86 1.92
C LEU A 101 -6.50 11.26 2.08
N HIS A 102 -7.43 10.31 2.00
CA HIS A 102 -8.84 10.59 2.22
C HIS A 102 -9.08 11.18 3.62
N LYS A 103 -8.48 10.58 4.66
CA LYS A 103 -8.58 11.07 6.04
C LYS A 103 -7.93 12.44 6.21
N ALA A 104 -6.75 12.68 5.63
CA ALA A 104 -6.07 13.97 5.68
C ALA A 104 -6.93 15.10 5.09
N MET A 105 -7.60 14.87 3.96
CA MET A 105 -8.54 15.84 3.38
C MET A 105 -9.71 16.20 4.31
N HIS A 106 -10.18 15.26 5.13
CA HIS A 106 -11.23 15.54 6.12
C HIS A 106 -10.69 16.26 7.36
N VAL A 107 -9.46 15.94 7.78
CA VAL A 107 -8.80 16.65 8.90
C VAL A 107 -8.66 18.12 8.58
N PHE A 108 -8.10 18.47 7.43
CA PHE A 108 -7.85 19.88 7.07
C PHE A 108 -9.02 20.57 6.38
N ASN A 109 -10.04 19.82 5.97
CA ASN A 109 -11.35 20.30 5.52
C ASN A 109 -11.31 21.48 4.52
N GLY A 110 -10.37 21.48 3.59
CA GLY A 110 -10.29 22.54 2.56
C GLY A 110 -9.48 23.78 2.93
N ASP A 111 -8.77 23.80 4.07
CA ASP A 111 -8.01 24.98 4.49
C ASP A 111 -6.89 25.33 3.49
N LYS A 112 -6.91 26.58 3.01
CA LYS A 112 -6.00 27.05 1.94
C LYS A 112 -4.55 27.25 2.38
N ARG A 113 -4.27 27.14 3.68
CA ARG A 113 -2.90 27.12 4.22
C ARG A 113 -2.26 25.74 4.19
N VAL A 114 -3.06 24.70 3.89
CA VAL A 114 -2.62 23.32 3.92
C VAL A 114 -2.44 22.80 2.50
N HIS A 115 -1.26 22.27 2.22
CA HIS A 115 -0.85 21.74 0.93
C HIS A 115 -0.58 20.25 1.06
N ILE A 116 -1.50 19.41 0.57
CA ILE A 116 -1.44 17.96 0.74
C ILE A 116 -0.74 17.34 -0.47
N SER A 117 0.13 16.37 -0.22
CA SER A 117 0.80 15.55 -1.24
C SER A 117 0.67 14.07 -0.91
N THR A 118 0.76 13.24 -1.95
CA THR A 118 0.76 11.79 -1.82
C THR A 118 1.87 11.17 -2.66
N GLY A 119 2.47 10.09 -2.16
CA GLY A 119 3.40 9.25 -2.92
C GLY A 119 2.72 7.96 -3.33
N MET A 120 2.81 7.58 -4.60
CA MET A 120 2.22 6.32 -5.07
C MET A 120 3.24 5.19 -5.01
N LEU A 121 3.44 4.61 -3.83
CA LEU A 121 4.54 3.68 -3.53
C LEU A 121 4.39 2.25 -4.10
N HIS A 122 3.27 1.95 -4.76
CA HIS A 122 3.06 0.70 -5.52
C HIS A 122 2.19 0.99 -6.76
N PRO A 123 2.41 0.34 -7.93
CA PRO A 123 1.65 0.63 -9.16
C PRO A 123 0.15 0.46 -8.96
N GLU A 124 -0.22 -0.54 -8.15
CA GLU A 124 -1.59 -0.91 -7.86
C GLU A 124 -2.13 -0.35 -6.53
N ALA A 125 -1.38 0.52 -5.85
CA ALA A 125 -1.75 1.06 -4.54
C ALA A 125 -3.15 1.71 -4.51
N TRP A 126 -3.59 2.24 -5.66
CA TRP A 126 -4.89 2.89 -5.81
C TRP A 126 -5.90 2.00 -6.53
N SER A 127 -5.48 1.35 -7.60
CA SER A 127 -6.36 0.54 -8.47
C SER A 127 -6.96 -0.67 -7.75
N LEU A 128 -6.22 -1.27 -6.81
CA LEU A 128 -6.61 -2.48 -6.08
C LEU A 128 -6.95 -2.25 -4.61
N TRP A 129 -7.00 -1.00 -4.16
CA TRP A 129 -7.39 -0.69 -2.78
C TRP A 129 -8.91 -0.80 -2.61
N GLU A 130 -9.36 -1.59 -1.64
CA GLU A 130 -10.78 -1.78 -1.30
C GLU A 130 -11.02 -1.43 0.20
N PRO A 131 -12.12 -0.73 0.55
CA PRO A 131 -12.46 -0.44 1.94
C PRO A 131 -12.49 -1.68 2.82
N GLY A 132 -11.84 -1.62 3.98
CA GLY A 132 -11.76 -2.72 4.95
C GLY A 132 -10.79 -3.86 4.58
N ALA A 133 -10.34 -3.94 3.33
CA ALA A 133 -9.38 -4.95 2.87
C ALA A 133 -7.99 -4.36 2.56
N GLY A 134 -7.91 -3.05 2.28
CA GLY A 134 -6.67 -2.40 1.86
C GLY A 134 -6.26 -2.83 0.45
N LEU A 135 -4.95 -2.94 0.20
CA LEU A 135 -4.42 -3.42 -1.07
C LEU A 135 -4.72 -4.92 -1.26
N ASN A 136 -5.61 -5.24 -2.21
CA ASN A 136 -5.95 -6.63 -2.51
C ASN A 136 -4.87 -7.28 -3.40
N ALA A 137 -3.78 -7.74 -2.79
CA ALA A 137 -2.65 -8.32 -3.52
C ALA A 137 -3.02 -9.58 -4.34
N SER A 138 -4.09 -10.30 -3.99
CA SER A 138 -4.60 -11.44 -4.78
C SER A 138 -5.11 -11.03 -6.17
N ARG A 139 -5.37 -9.74 -6.37
CA ARG A 139 -5.80 -9.13 -7.62
C ARG A 139 -4.64 -8.53 -8.42
N ALA A 140 -3.42 -8.57 -7.90
CA ALA A 140 -2.25 -8.06 -8.59
C ALA A 140 -2.09 -8.72 -9.96
N PHE A 141 -1.69 -7.93 -10.94
CA PHE A 141 -1.50 -8.36 -12.33
C PHE A 141 -2.77 -8.89 -13.03
N LYS A 142 -3.97 -8.61 -12.52
CA LYS A 142 -5.25 -9.02 -13.15
C LYS A 142 -5.84 -7.90 -14.02
N PRO A 143 -6.75 -8.21 -14.96
CA PRO A 143 -7.40 -7.21 -15.79
C PRO A 143 -8.10 -6.11 -14.98
N LYS A 144 -8.16 -4.89 -15.54
CA LYS A 144 -8.84 -3.72 -14.97
C LYS A 144 -10.22 -4.06 -14.42
N LYS A 145 -10.52 -3.59 -13.20
CA LYS A 145 -11.82 -3.73 -12.54
C LYS A 145 -12.35 -2.33 -12.19
N ILE A 146 -13.53 -2.00 -12.68
CA ILE A 146 -14.23 -0.78 -12.26
C ILE A 146 -14.97 -1.13 -10.98
N ASP A 147 -14.42 -0.71 -9.83
CA ASP A 147 -15.05 -0.81 -8.52
C ASP A 147 -15.90 0.45 -8.20
N ARG A 148 -16.62 0.43 -7.08
CA ARG A 148 -17.47 1.56 -6.64
C ARG A 148 -16.71 2.87 -6.35
N LEU A 149 -15.41 2.79 -6.08
CA LEU A 149 -14.55 3.94 -5.82
C LEU A 149 -13.83 4.42 -7.09
N TRP A 150 -13.97 3.73 -8.23
CA TRP A 150 -13.15 3.97 -9.41
C TRP A 150 -13.25 5.41 -9.92
N TYR A 151 -14.48 5.96 -10.03
CA TYR A 151 -14.68 7.35 -10.46
C TYR A 151 -14.13 8.35 -9.46
N TYR A 152 -14.32 8.10 -8.16
CA TYR A 152 -13.75 8.95 -7.11
C TYR A 152 -12.21 8.95 -7.13
N LYS A 153 -11.58 7.77 -7.26
CA LYS A 153 -10.12 7.62 -7.40
C LYS A 153 -9.61 8.35 -8.63
N ARG A 154 -10.30 8.19 -9.77
CA ARG A 154 -9.98 8.87 -11.03
C ARG A 154 -10.04 10.40 -10.90
N ASP A 155 -11.15 10.93 -10.41
CA ASP A 155 -11.33 12.38 -10.29
C ASP A 155 -10.33 12.99 -9.31
N LEU A 156 -10.07 12.30 -8.18
CA LEU A 156 -9.05 12.72 -7.23
C LEU A 156 -7.66 12.69 -7.86
N LEU A 157 -7.29 11.62 -8.56
CA LEU A 157 -5.99 11.50 -9.23
C LEU A 157 -5.79 12.62 -10.26
N SER A 158 -6.82 12.96 -11.03
CA SER A 158 -6.79 14.09 -11.98
C SER A 158 -6.53 15.43 -11.29
N LYS A 159 -7.10 15.66 -10.11
CA LYS A 159 -6.86 16.90 -9.35
C LYS A 159 -5.46 16.95 -8.77
N LEU A 160 -5.00 15.83 -8.20
CA LEU A 160 -3.66 15.74 -7.63
C LEU A 160 -2.57 15.98 -8.70
N ASP A 161 -2.75 15.44 -9.91
CA ASP A 161 -1.84 15.69 -11.02
C ASP A 161 -1.82 17.18 -11.42
N HIS A 162 -3.00 17.80 -11.55
CA HIS A 162 -3.12 19.23 -11.87
C HIS A 162 -2.41 20.12 -10.84
N ASP A 163 -2.61 19.82 -9.55
CA ASP A 163 -2.11 20.61 -8.42
C ASP A 163 -0.71 20.17 -7.96
N LYS A 164 0.00 19.34 -8.74
CA LYS A 164 1.37 18.86 -8.46
C LYS A 164 1.50 18.18 -7.09
N ALA A 165 0.46 17.47 -6.68
CA ALA A 165 0.29 16.89 -5.36
C ALA A 165 0.54 15.38 -5.32
N ILE A 166 1.14 14.82 -6.37
CA ILE A 166 1.45 13.40 -6.47
C ILE A 166 2.86 13.19 -6.99
N TRP A 167 3.58 12.21 -6.43
CA TRP A 167 4.83 11.74 -7.00
C TRP A 167 4.84 10.22 -7.16
N TYR A 168 5.68 9.77 -8.10
CA TYR A 168 5.79 8.37 -8.50
C TYR A 168 7.22 7.86 -8.29
N PRO A 169 7.40 6.61 -7.83
CA PRO A 169 8.71 5.99 -7.81
C PRO A 169 9.39 5.97 -9.16
N ASN A 170 8.63 5.72 -10.23
CA ASN A 170 9.10 5.72 -11.61
C ASN A 170 7.96 6.02 -12.59
N ASP A 171 8.29 6.21 -13.87
CA ASP A 171 7.29 6.55 -14.90
C ASP A 171 6.32 5.40 -15.22
N ILE A 172 6.73 4.15 -14.98
CA ILE A 172 5.88 2.96 -15.16
C ILE A 172 4.64 3.05 -14.27
N PHE A 173 4.79 3.52 -13.04
CA PHE A 173 3.67 3.64 -12.10
C PHE A 173 2.65 4.68 -12.60
N ARG A 174 3.15 5.81 -13.13
CA ARG A 174 2.32 6.85 -13.74
C ARG A 174 1.57 6.30 -14.95
N LYS A 175 2.27 5.68 -15.91
CA LYS A 175 1.69 5.09 -17.12
C LYS A 175 0.66 4.00 -16.83
N TYR A 176 0.95 3.13 -15.86
CA TYR A 176 -0.01 2.11 -15.43
C TYR A 176 -1.31 2.76 -14.92
N ASN A 177 -1.21 3.83 -14.14
CA ASN A 177 -2.37 4.54 -13.61
C ASN A 177 -3.11 5.37 -14.67
N GLU A 178 -2.40 5.96 -15.64
CA GLU A 178 -3.00 6.56 -16.84
C GLU A 178 -3.89 5.55 -17.57
N ASN A 179 -3.36 4.34 -17.82
CA ASN A 179 -4.12 3.27 -18.46
C ASN A 179 -5.31 2.81 -17.60
N TYR A 180 -5.07 2.50 -16.33
CA TYR A 180 -6.09 1.96 -15.43
C TYR A 180 -7.27 2.93 -15.23
N PHE A 181 -6.97 4.21 -14.99
CA PHE A 181 -7.99 5.24 -14.77
C PHE A 181 -8.44 5.96 -16.05
N SER A 182 -7.82 5.63 -17.20
CA SER A 182 -8.12 6.25 -18.49
C SER A 182 -8.01 7.79 -18.38
N LEU A 183 -6.86 8.23 -17.88
CA LEU A 183 -6.46 9.62 -17.66
C LEU A 183 -5.16 9.93 -18.40
N CYS A 184 -4.90 11.21 -18.60
CA CYS A 184 -3.62 11.71 -19.07
C CYS A 184 -2.99 12.54 -17.94
N LEU A 185 -1.92 12.01 -17.35
CA LEU A 185 -1.23 12.56 -16.17
C LEU A 185 0.02 13.29 -16.64
N GLN A 186 0.02 14.62 -16.47
CA GLN A 186 1.06 15.50 -17.00
C GLN A 186 2.20 15.74 -16.01
N HIS A 187 1.93 15.62 -14.71
CA HIS A 187 2.92 15.90 -13.69
C HIS A 187 3.93 14.76 -13.56
N ARG A 188 5.22 15.10 -13.70
CA ARG A 188 6.35 14.15 -13.69
C ARG A 188 7.24 14.32 -12.47
N ALA A 189 6.66 14.27 -11.28
CA ALA A 189 7.44 14.15 -10.05
C ALA A 189 7.88 12.69 -9.87
N LEU A 190 9.10 12.37 -10.31
CA LEU A 190 9.67 11.02 -10.21
C LEU A 190 10.78 11.00 -9.16
N ALA A 191 10.69 10.13 -8.16
CA ALA A 191 11.73 9.88 -7.17
C ALA A 191 11.44 8.53 -6.54
N THR A 192 12.37 7.57 -6.50
CA THR A 192 12.09 6.29 -5.85
C THR A 192 12.21 6.34 -4.32
N VAL A 193 12.03 5.19 -3.67
CA VAL A 193 12.31 5.03 -2.24
C VAL A 193 13.82 5.12 -2.00
N PRO A 194 14.31 6.03 -1.14
CA PRO A 194 15.73 6.22 -0.87
C PRO A 194 16.37 5.05 -0.14
N VAL A 195 17.66 4.85 -0.42
CA VAL A 195 18.51 3.84 0.25
C VAL A 195 19.68 4.54 0.94
N GLU A 196 19.99 4.11 2.17
CA GLU A 196 21.14 4.61 2.90
C GLU A 196 22.46 4.12 2.29
N PRO A 197 23.54 4.90 2.41
CA PRO A 197 24.88 4.42 2.16
C PRO A 197 25.19 3.17 2.98
N VAL A 198 25.72 2.15 2.32
CA VAL A 198 26.21 0.95 3.01
C VAL A 198 27.44 1.29 3.83
N ALA A 199 27.48 0.78 5.07
CA ALA A 199 28.64 0.97 5.95
C ALA A 199 29.87 0.19 5.47
N TYR A 200 29.67 -0.85 4.65
CA TYR A 200 30.73 -1.75 4.17
C TYR A 200 30.59 -2.00 2.67
N SER A 201 31.66 -1.70 1.93
CA SER A 201 31.85 -2.16 0.56
C SER A 201 32.58 -3.50 0.55
N ILE A 202 32.27 -4.34 -0.44
CA ILE A 202 32.96 -5.58 -0.70
C ILE A 202 34.43 -5.31 -1.02
N ASN A 203 35.32 -6.15 -0.49
CA ASN A 203 36.76 -6.01 -0.60
C ASN A 203 37.41 -7.03 -1.56
N TYR A 204 36.62 -7.80 -2.32
CA TYR A 204 37.13 -8.74 -3.32
C TYR A 204 36.83 -8.27 -4.75
N GLN A 205 37.73 -8.61 -5.67
CA GLN A 205 37.52 -8.38 -7.10
C GLN A 205 36.59 -9.47 -7.64
N VAL A 206 35.49 -9.05 -8.26
CA VAL A 206 34.56 -9.96 -8.92
C VAL A 206 35.19 -10.45 -10.22
N THR A 207 35.53 -11.73 -10.25
CA THR A 207 36.18 -12.38 -11.41
C THR A 207 35.15 -13.04 -12.32
N THR A 208 35.55 -13.33 -13.55
CA THR A 208 34.77 -14.16 -14.47
C THR A 208 34.68 -15.61 -13.92
N PRO A 209 33.50 -16.24 -13.93
CA PRO A 209 33.34 -17.63 -13.51
C PRO A 209 34.01 -18.58 -14.50
N GLU A 210 34.80 -19.52 -14.00
CA GLU A 210 35.40 -20.59 -14.82
C GLU A 210 34.47 -21.81 -14.89
N ASN A 211 34.43 -22.61 -13.81
CA ASN A 211 33.61 -23.83 -13.72
C ASN A 211 32.52 -23.74 -12.65
N ILE A 212 32.56 -22.70 -11.80
CA ILE A 212 31.59 -22.49 -10.73
C ILE A 212 31.05 -21.08 -10.84
N LEU A 213 29.75 -20.95 -11.03
CA LEU A 213 29.03 -19.69 -10.93
C LEU A 213 28.32 -19.61 -9.57
N ARG A 214 28.51 -18.50 -8.86
CA ARG A 214 27.93 -18.24 -7.54
C ARG A 214 27.01 -17.05 -7.63
N VAL A 215 25.74 -17.26 -7.34
CA VAL A 215 24.68 -16.25 -7.46
C VAL A 215 23.97 -16.10 -6.13
N LEU A 216 23.62 -14.87 -5.79
CA LEU A 216 22.86 -14.54 -4.59
C LEU A 216 21.48 -13.99 -4.95
N TRP A 217 20.44 -14.46 -4.27
CA TRP A 217 19.15 -13.80 -4.19
C TRP A 217 19.00 -13.11 -2.84
N LEU A 218 18.52 -11.85 -2.85
CA LEU A 218 18.14 -11.13 -1.64
C LEU A 218 16.72 -10.59 -1.73
N GLY A 219 15.81 -11.15 -0.93
CA GLY A 219 14.45 -10.63 -0.82
C GLY A 219 13.48 -11.59 -0.14
N ARG A 220 12.36 -11.04 0.35
CA ARG A 220 11.24 -11.83 0.90
C ARG A 220 10.72 -12.84 -0.12
N PHE A 221 10.16 -13.94 0.39
CA PHE A 221 9.44 -14.93 -0.39
C PHE A 221 7.93 -14.64 -0.28
N ASP A 222 7.34 -14.25 -1.40
CA ASP A 222 5.94 -13.89 -1.51
C ASP A 222 5.40 -14.31 -2.90
N PHE A 223 4.11 -14.15 -3.10
CA PHE A 223 3.44 -14.63 -4.31
C PHE A 223 3.96 -13.99 -5.61
N PHE A 224 4.55 -12.78 -5.56
CA PHE A 224 5.02 -12.07 -6.76
C PHE A 224 6.54 -12.20 -6.99
N LYS A 225 7.30 -12.50 -5.93
CA LYS A 225 8.74 -12.79 -6.02
C LYS A 225 9.01 -14.24 -6.36
N ASN A 226 8.21 -15.17 -5.84
CA ASN A 226 8.40 -16.60 -6.08
C ASN A 226 8.42 -16.95 -7.57
N GLU A 227 7.50 -16.41 -8.37
CA GLU A 227 7.47 -16.67 -9.82
C GLU A 227 8.73 -16.19 -10.54
N SER A 228 9.30 -15.11 -10.06
CA SER A 228 10.50 -14.51 -10.60
C SER A 228 11.74 -15.32 -10.23
N ILE A 229 11.80 -15.82 -8.99
CA ILE A 229 12.82 -16.80 -8.56
C ILE A 229 12.70 -18.08 -9.40
N PHE A 230 11.49 -18.56 -9.66
CA PHE A 230 11.29 -19.75 -10.49
C PHE A 230 11.77 -19.54 -11.93
N LYS A 231 11.41 -18.42 -12.58
CA LYS A 231 11.94 -18.09 -13.91
C LYS A 231 13.46 -18.02 -13.90
N PHE A 232 14.06 -17.44 -12.86
CA PHE A 232 15.51 -17.36 -12.75
C PHE A 232 16.14 -18.75 -12.63
N ILE A 233 15.59 -19.63 -11.79
CA ILE A 233 16.02 -21.04 -11.70
C ILE A 233 15.92 -21.75 -13.06
N ASP A 234 14.82 -21.54 -13.79
CA ASP A 234 14.62 -22.13 -15.12
C ASP A 234 15.74 -21.67 -16.09
N SER A 235 16.08 -20.39 -16.08
CA SER A 235 17.18 -19.85 -16.89
C SER A 235 18.56 -20.35 -16.45
N LEU A 236 18.78 -20.62 -15.16
CA LEU A 236 20.03 -21.26 -14.69
C LEU A 236 20.14 -22.72 -15.18
N LEU A 237 19.02 -23.46 -15.23
CA LEU A 237 18.98 -24.82 -15.77
C LEU A 237 19.30 -24.81 -17.27
N ASP A 238 18.70 -23.89 -18.04
CA ASP A 238 18.99 -23.72 -19.46
C ASP A 238 20.48 -23.37 -19.70
N LEU A 239 21.07 -22.54 -18.82
CA LEU A 239 22.50 -22.21 -18.86
C LEU A 239 23.37 -23.46 -18.61
N LEU A 240 23.03 -24.28 -17.62
CA LEU A 240 23.72 -25.55 -17.33
C LEU A 240 23.62 -26.56 -18.48
N ASP A 241 22.53 -26.50 -19.25
CA ASP A 241 22.37 -27.34 -20.42
C ASP A 241 23.25 -26.91 -21.58
N LYS A 242 23.49 -25.61 -21.73
CA LYS A 242 24.41 -25.05 -22.72
C LYS A 242 25.88 -25.12 -22.28
N ASN A 243 26.17 -25.16 -20.98
CA ASN A 243 27.51 -25.25 -20.41
C ASN A 243 27.70 -26.52 -19.55
N LYS A 244 28.17 -27.62 -20.16
CA LYS A 244 28.22 -28.94 -19.51
C LYS A 244 29.21 -29.03 -18.34
N ASN A 245 30.26 -28.21 -18.31
CA ASN A 245 31.27 -28.21 -17.24
C ASN A 245 30.94 -27.24 -16.08
N LEU A 246 29.85 -26.48 -16.19
CA LEU A 246 29.46 -25.50 -15.20
C LEU A 246 28.73 -26.17 -14.02
N THR A 247 29.06 -25.72 -12.82
CA THR A 247 28.27 -25.89 -11.59
C THR A 247 27.76 -24.53 -11.14
N ILE A 248 26.53 -24.45 -10.65
CA ILE A 248 25.95 -23.22 -10.15
C ILE A 248 25.62 -23.38 -8.66
N CYS A 249 26.08 -22.45 -7.83
CA CYS A 249 25.63 -22.27 -6.46
C CYS A 249 24.70 -21.06 -6.39
N PHE A 250 23.44 -21.27 -6.03
CA PHE A 250 22.44 -20.22 -5.92
C PHE A 250 21.94 -20.13 -4.48
N ASP A 251 22.34 -19.06 -3.78
CA ASP A 251 21.98 -18.86 -2.38
C ASP A 251 20.81 -17.89 -2.26
N LEU A 252 19.85 -18.22 -1.40
CA LEU A 252 18.66 -17.40 -1.15
C LEU A 252 18.69 -16.87 0.28
N ILE A 253 18.91 -15.57 0.43
CA ILE A 253 18.71 -14.82 1.67
C ILE A 253 17.32 -14.21 1.64
N GLY A 254 16.47 -14.62 2.59
CA GLY A 254 15.07 -14.24 2.58
C GLY A 254 14.20 -15.06 3.54
N TYR A 255 12.97 -14.60 3.71
CA TYR A 255 11.94 -15.27 4.50
C TYR A 255 10.56 -14.98 3.90
N GLY A 256 9.59 -15.84 4.17
CA GLY A 256 8.22 -15.65 3.70
C GLY A 256 7.21 -16.39 4.56
N ALA A 257 5.92 -16.26 4.21
CA ALA A 257 4.92 -17.14 4.78
C ALA A 257 5.24 -18.61 4.43
N GLU A 258 4.91 -19.53 5.32
CA GLU A 258 5.29 -20.95 5.19
C GLU A 258 4.89 -21.55 3.83
N ILE A 259 3.74 -21.14 3.29
CA ILE A 259 3.27 -21.57 1.98
C ILE A 259 4.25 -21.23 0.84
N TYR A 260 4.81 -20.01 0.85
CA TYR A 260 5.74 -19.54 -0.18
C TYR A 260 7.13 -20.16 -0.02
N GLU A 261 7.59 -20.34 1.21
CA GLU A 261 8.83 -21.06 1.48
C GLU A 261 8.76 -22.52 1.07
N ARG A 262 7.65 -23.19 1.39
CA ARG A 262 7.44 -24.60 1.03
C ARG A 262 7.40 -24.77 -0.49
N GLU A 263 6.74 -23.85 -1.20
CA GLU A 263 6.68 -23.85 -2.66
C GLU A 263 8.10 -23.77 -3.27
N LEU A 264 8.91 -22.78 -2.85
CA LEU A 264 10.30 -22.63 -3.30
C LEU A 264 11.17 -23.86 -2.98
N LYS A 265 11.12 -24.36 -1.75
CA LYS A 265 11.87 -25.55 -1.32
C LYS A 265 11.46 -26.79 -2.11
N SER A 266 10.18 -26.92 -2.47
CA SER A 266 9.67 -28.04 -3.26
C SER A 266 10.14 -27.98 -4.70
N TYR A 267 10.20 -26.77 -5.27
CA TYR A 267 10.78 -26.54 -6.60
C TYR A 267 12.29 -26.82 -6.63
N ALA A 268 13.02 -26.30 -5.65
CA ALA A 268 14.46 -26.48 -5.53
C ALA A 268 14.87 -27.96 -5.36
N LYS A 269 14.03 -28.82 -4.77
CA LYS A 269 14.31 -30.27 -4.68
C LYS A 269 14.24 -31.01 -6.02
N GLN A 270 13.63 -30.40 -7.04
CA GLN A 270 13.46 -31.01 -8.36
C GLN A 270 14.62 -30.67 -9.31
N VAL A 271 15.51 -29.76 -8.89
CA VAL A 271 16.66 -29.36 -9.71
C VAL A 271 17.79 -30.40 -9.61
N GLY A 272 18.53 -30.62 -10.70
CA GLY A 272 19.60 -31.60 -10.73
C GLY A 272 20.86 -31.17 -9.98
N ASP A 273 21.76 -32.12 -9.74
CA ASP A 273 22.93 -31.97 -8.85
C ASP A 273 23.91 -30.82 -9.21
N ARG A 274 23.90 -30.33 -10.47
CA ARG A 274 24.75 -29.22 -10.93
C ARG A 274 24.23 -27.83 -10.54
N LEU A 275 23.00 -27.73 -10.03
CA LEU A 275 22.43 -26.50 -9.48
C LEU A 275 22.22 -26.68 -7.97
N ASN A 276 23.15 -26.18 -7.16
CA ASN A 276 23.05 -26.23 -5.70
C ASN A 276 22.31 -24.99 -5.18
N ILE A 277 21.09 -25.20 -4.68
CA ILE A 277 20.26 -24.13 -4.12
C ILE A 277 20.29 -24.18 -2.59
N ARG A 278 20.84 -23.14 -1.94
CA ARG A 278 20.89 -23.05 -0.46
C ARG A 278 19.94 -21.98 0.07
N PHE A 279 19.10 -22.34 1.03
CA PHE A 279 18.26 -21.40 1.76
C PHE A 279 18.99 -20.94 3.01
N LEU A 280 19.46 -19.69 3.01
CA LEU A 280 20.21 -19.12 4.13
C LEU A 280 19.32 -18.46 5.18
N GLY A 281 18.05 -18.22 4.85
CA GLY A 281 17.04 -17.67 5.76
C GLY A 281 17.12 -16.16 5.93
N LYS A 282 16.45 -15.65 6.98
CA LYS A 282 16.48 -14.23 7.34
C LYS A 282 17.85 -13.90 7.95
N MET A 283 18.48 -12.86 7.43
CA MET A 283 19.75 -12.32 7.93
C MET A 283 19.58 -10.84 8.26
N SER A 284 20.31 -10.39 9.28
CA SER A 284 20.58 -8.97 9.54
C SER A 284 21.54 -8.42 8.49
N GLU A 285 21.62 -7.09 8.40
CA GLU A 285 22.50 -6.40 7.48
C GLU A 285 23.98 -6.81 7.65
N THR A 286 24.47 -6.88 8.89
CA THR A 286 25.85 -7.30 9.20
C THR A 286 26.11 -8.76 8.78
N GLU A 287 25.13 -9.64 8.93
CA GLU A 287 25.23 -11.05 8.49
C GLU A 287 25.28 -11.15 6.97
N ILE A 288 24.50 -10.33 6.26
CA ILE A 288 24.55 -10.24 4.79
C ILE A 288 25.94 -9.81 4.34
N TYR A 289 26.53 -8.79 4.97
CA TYR A 289 27.89 -8.34 4.67
C TYR A 289 28.93 -9.45 4.86
N GLY A 290 28.87 -10.14 5.99
CA GLY A 290 29.75 -11.29 6.26
C GLY A 290 29.58 -12.41 5.24
N CYS A 291 28.34 -12.76 4.92
CA CYS A 291 28.03 -13.80 3.94
C CYS A 291 28.59 -13.47 2.55
N VAL A 292 28.33 -12.26 2.05
CA VAL A 292 28.81 -11.83 0.73
C VAL A 292 30.33 -11.83 0.66
N GLY A 293 31.02 -11.33 1.69
CA GLY A 293 32.48 -11.30 1.72
C GLY A 293 33.12 -12.69 1.76
N VAL A 294 32.51 -13.65 2.45
CA VAL A 294 33.03 -15.02 2.58
C VAL A 294 32.75 -15.88 1.34
N GLU A 295 31.52 -15.83 0.83
CA GLU A 295 31.07 -16.72 -0.25
C GLU A 295 31.55 -16.26 -1.64
N LYS A 296 31.95 -15.00 -1.78
CA LYS A 296 32.49 -14.39 -3.02
C LYS A 296 31.56 -14.61 -4.22
N TYR A 297 30.35 -14.08 -4.14
CA TYR A 297 29.36 -14.15 -5.22
C TYR A 297 29.84 -13.42 -6.49
N HIS A 298 29.46 -13.96 -7.65
CA HIS A 298 29.76 -13.36 -8.95
C HIS A 298 28.80 -12.23 -9.28
N PHE A 299 27.51 -12.41 -8.98
CA PHE A 299 26.50 -11.37 -9.06
C PHE A 299 25.33 -11.70 -8.14
N ALA A 300 24.45 -10.72 -7.95
CA ALA A 300 23.20 -10.91 -7.25
C ALA A 300 21.98 -10.63 -8.13
N VAL A 301 20.86 -11.22 -7.76
CA VAL A 301 19.55 -11.01 -8.35
C VAL A 301 18.63 -10.48 -7.26
N ALA A 302 17.98 -9.36 -7.51
CA ALA A 302 17.09 -8.76 -6.52
C ALA A 302 16.04 -7.85 -7.19
N MET A 303 15.14 -7.34 -6.35
CA MET A 303 14.11 -6.38 -6.70
C MET A 303 14.02 -5.34 -5.59
N GLY A 304 13.50 -4.15 -5.91
CA GLY A 304 13.27 -3.10 -4.91
C GLY A 304 14.58 -2.62 -4.29
N SER A 305 14.48 -2.15 -3.04
CA SER A 305 15.63 -1.67 -2.26
C SER A 305 16.76 -2.69 -2.09
N SER A 306 16.47 -4.00 -2.12
CA SER A 306 17.49 -5.04 -2.04
C SER A 306 18.49 -4.97 -3.20
N ALA A 307 18.03 -4.61 -4.40
CA ALA A 307 18.89 -4.46 -5.56
C ALA A 307 19.88 -3.31 -5.38
N TYR A 308 19.39 -2.19 -4.86
CA TYR A 308 20.20 -1.00 -4.56
C TYR A 308 21.24 -1.29 -3.48
N HIS A 309 20.84 -1.95 -2.38
CA HIS A 309 21.75 -2.31 -1.28
C HIS A 309 22.92 -3.17 -1.76
N LEU A 310 22.63 -4.22 -2.53
CA LEU A 310 23.67 -5.13 -3.08
C LEU A 310 24.60 -4.42 -4.06
N ALA A 311 24.07 -3.51 -4.88
CA ALA A 311 24.88 -2.71 -5.79
C ALA A 311 25.79 -1.73 -5.05
N MET A 312 25.32 -1.09 -3.96
CA MET A 312 26.17 -0.24 -3.12
C MET A 312 27.26 -1.02 -2.40
N MET A 313 26.99 -2.28 -2.03
CA MET A 313 28.03 -3.18 -1.53
C MET A 313 29.10 -3.48 -2.59
N GLY A 314 28.84 -3.23 -3.88
CA GLY A 314 29.77 -3.50 -4.98
C GLY A 314 29.52 -4.84 -5.66
N LEU A 315 28.33 -5.44 -5.55
CA LEU A 315 27.96 -6.56 -6.41
C LEU A 315 27.43 -6.07 -7.75
N PRO A 316 27.70 -6.78 -8.85
CA PRO A 316 26.88 -6.70 -10.05
C PRO A 316 25.46 -7.15 -9.70
N VAL A 317 24.45 -6.39 -10.11
CA VAL A 317 23.06 -6.69 -9.78
C VAL A 317 22.23 -6.83 -11.04
N LEU A 318 21.59 -7.98 -11.18
CA LEU A 318 20.52 -8.23 -12.13
C LEU A 318 19.18 -7.86 -11.47
N ALA A 319 18.55 -6.79 -11.94
CA ALA A 319 17.18 -6.46 -11.57
C ALA A 319 16.21 -7.35 -12.37
N ILE A 320 15.30 -8.03 -11.69
CA ILE A 320 14.35 -8.97 -12.29
C ILE A 320 12.92 -8.50 -12.09
N ASP A 321 12.03 -8.81 -13.03
CA ASP A 321 10.65 -8.34 -13.00
C ASP A 321 9.82 -9.07 -11.95
N SER A 322 9.02 -8.34 -11.19
CA SER A 322 7.98 -8.92 -10.33
C SER A 322 6.86 -9.54 -11.18
N SER A 323 6.28 -10.66 -10.73
CA SER A 323 5.25 -11.37 -11.49
C SER A 323 4.33 -12.21 -10.63
N ALA A 324 3.03 -12.21 -10.94
CA ALA A 324 2.09 -13.16 -10.37
C ALA A 324 2.11 -14.53 -11.06
N LYS A 325 1.49 -15.52 -10.40
CA LYS A 325 1.33 -16.88 -10.92
C LYS A 325 0.64 -16.88 -12.29
N GLY A 326 1.20 -17.65 -13.22
CA GLY A 326 0.73 -17.73 -14.62
C GLY A 326 1.38 -16.71 -15.56
N LEU A 327 2.12 -15.72 -15.04
CA LEU A 327 2.85 -14.74 -15.84
C LEU A 327 4.37 -14.97 -15.88
N ARG A 328 4.87 -16.04 -15.25
CA ARG A 328 6.30 -16.40 -15.21
C ARG A 328 7.01 -16.30 -16.56
N ARG A 329 6.37 -16.72 -17.65
CA ARG A 329 6.94 -16.68 -19.00
C ARG A 329 7.26 -15.27 -19.52
N LEU A 330 6.66 -14.24 -18.90
CA LEU A 330 6.84 -12.83 -19.23
C LEU A 330 7.91 -12.16 -18.37
N VAL A 331 8.41 -12.84 -17.33
CA VAL A 331 9.47 -12.31 -16.47
C VAL A 331 10.75 -12.16 -17.28
N LYS A 332 11.28 -10.95 -17.28
CA LYS A 332 12.54 -10.56 -17.92
C LYS A 332 13.50 -9.98 -16.86
N GLY A 333 14.72 -9.67 -17.28
CA GLY A 333 15.72 -9.01 -16.43
C GLY A 333 16.43 -7.87 -17.15
N VAL A 334 17.23 -7.13 -16.38
CA VAL A 334 18.16 -6.10 -16.86
C VAL A 334 19.29 -5.94 -15.84
N TRP A 335 20.52 -5.64 -16.27
CA TRP A 335 21.53 -5.19 -15.32
C TRP A 335 21.10 -3.86 -14.73
N LEU A 336 21.27 -3.66 -13.43
CA LEU A 336 20.71 -2.51 -12.72
C LEU A 336 21.16 -1.17 -13.32
N ASP A 337 22.42 -1.09 -13.74
CA ASP A 337 23.02 0.11 -14.38
C ASP A 337 22.45 0.42 -15.76
N GLU A 338 21.79 -0.56 -16.40
CA GLU A 338 21.22 -0.42 -17.72
C GLU A 338 19.79 0.09 -17.70
N ALA A 339 19.09 0.14 -16.56
CA ALA A 339 17.67 0.52 -16.50
C ALA A 339 17.38 1.92 -17.12
N THR A 340 16.31 2.00 -17.92
CA THR A 340 15.98 3.14 -18.81
C THR A 340 15.23 4.21 -18.07
N ASP A 341 14.29 3.77 -17.24
CA ASP A 341 13.73 4.61 -16.22
C ASP A 341 14.75 4.61 -15.07
N GLU A 342 15.11 5.81 -14.58
CA GLU A 342 16.07 6.07 -13.49
C GLU A 342 15.81 5.22 -12.22
N PHE A 343 14.65 4.55 -12.17
CA PHE A 343 14.03 3.91 -11.04
C PHE A 343 13.23 2.63 -11.41
N ASP A 344 13.61 1.86 -12.45
CA ASP A 344 12.94 0.56 -12.74
C ASP A 344 13.71 -0.66 -12.20
N GLU A 345 13.39 -1.05 -10.96
CA GLU A 345 13.98 -2.21 -10.27
C GLU A 345 13.13 -3.49 -10.29
N GLY A 346 12.27 -3.66 -11.32
CA GLY A 346 11.48 -4.88 -11.51
C GLY A 346 9.99 -4.64 -11.72
N SER A 347 9.63 -3.49 -12.29
CA SER A 347 8.25 -3.06 -12.52
C SER A 347 7.83 -3.09 -13.99
N SER A 348 8.74 -3.38 -14.91
CA SER A 348 8.48 -3.45 -16.36
C SER A 348 7.34 -4.38 -16.79
N LEU A 349 7.01 -5.43 -16.04
CA LEU A 349 5.87 -6.28 -16.37
C LEU A 349 4.55 -5.48 -16.40
N TYR A 350 4.45 -4.40 -15.61
CA TYR A 350 3.30 -3.49 -15.65
C TYR A 350 3.18 -2.73 -16.97
N LEU A 351 4.28 -2.44 -17.68
CA LEU A 351 4.22 -1.88 -19.04
C LEU A 351 3.63 -2.90 -20.01
N MET A 352 4.10 -4.15 -19.95
CA MET A 352 3.58 -5.22 -20.80
C MET A 352 2.09 -5.45 -20.59
N MET A 353 1.62 -5.34 -19.34
CA MET A 353 0.20 -5.45 -19.00
C MET A 353 -0.69 -4.39 -19.66
N ILE A 354 -0.15 -3.19 -19.91
CA ILE A 354 -0.86 -2.10 -20.58
C ILE A 354 -0.59 -2.06 -22.09
N GLY A 355 0.13 -3.06 -22.63
CA GLY A 355 0.44 -3.18 -24.05
C GLY A 355 1.68 -2.40 -24.50
N GLU A 356 2.52 -1.95 -23.57
CA GLU A 356 3.81 -1.29 -23.86
C GLU A 356 4.97 -2.28 -23.70
N GLU A 357 5.91 -2.29 -24.66
CA GLU A 357 7.12 -3.10 -24.54
C GLU A 357 8.16 -2.39 -23.66
N PRO A 358 8.74 -3.06 -22.65
CA PRO A 358 9.80 -2.49 -21.85
C PRO A 358 11.12 -2.42 -22.65
N PRO A 359 11.72 -1.24 -22.86
CA PRO A 359 12.73 -1.01 -23.89
C PRO A 359 14.07 -1.74 -23.71
N GLN A 360 14.41 -2.22 -22.50
CA GLN A 360 15.71 -2.85 -22.21
C GLN A 360 15.61 -4.19 -21.49
N ARG A 361 14.40 -4.67 -21.24
CA ARG A 361 14.21 -5.94 -20.56
C ARG A 361 14.46 -7.07 -21.55
N ARG A 362 15.38 -7.96 -21.19
CA ARG A 362 15.82 -9.08 -22.03
C ARG A 362 15.48 -10.42 -21.39
N ASP A 363 15.50 -11.49 -22.18
CA ASP A 363 15.40 -12.83 -21.58
C ASP A 363 16.60 -13.06 -20.66
N ILE A 364 16.33 -13.65 -19.50
CA ILE A 364 17.33 -13.83 -18.44
C ILE A 364 18.47 -14.73 -18.93
N LEU A 365 18.19 -15.74 -19.75
CA LEU A 365 19.23 -16.63 -20.27
C LEU A 365 20.25 -15.86 -21.13
N ASP A 366 19.79 -14.92 -21.95
CA ASP A 366 20.68 -14.10 -22.79
C ASP A 366 21.61 -13.24 -21.92
N ILE A 367 21.08 -12.65 -20.86
CA ILE A 367 21.86 -11.85 -19.89
C ILE A 367 22.88 -12.74 -19.16
N LEU A 368 22.48 -13.96 -18.79
CA LEU A 368 23.36 -14.90 -18.10
C LEU A 368 24.57 -15.33 -18.94
N PHE A 369 24.54 -15.22 -20.27
CA PHE A 369 25.71 -15.51 -21.11
C PHE A 369 26.82 -14.46 -20.99
N GLU A 370 26.48 -13.20 -20.67
CA GLU A 370 27.43 -12.10 -20.58
C GLU A 370 28.38 -12.25 -19.37
N VAL A 371 27.97 -13.01 -18.35
CA VAL A 371 28.77 -13.18 -17.13
C VAL A 371 30.11 -13.88 -17.39
N PHE A 372 30.24 -14.58 -18.52
CA PHE A 372 31.46 -15.28 -18.93
C PHE A 372 32.43 -14.39 -19.72
N ASP A 373 32.05 -13.15 -20.05
CA ASP A 373 32.94 -12.21 -20.72
C ASP A 373 33.98 -11.66 -19.73
N ASP A 374 35.24 -11.58 -20.17
CA ASP A 374 36.33 -11.15 -19.29
C ASP A 374 36.17 -9.70 -18.81
N GLY A 375 36.30 -9.53 -17.49
CA GLY A 375 36.10 -8.26 -16.80
C GLY A 375 34.68 -7.69 -16.85
N PHE A 376 33.69 -8.39 -17.43
CA PHE A 376 32.31 -7.89 -17.55
C PHE A 376 31.69 -7.62 -16.18
N LEU A 377 31.73 -8.62 -15.29
CA LEU A 377 31.18 -8.50 -13.95
C LEU A 377 31.88 -7.41 -13.13
N GLN A 378 33.20 -7.24 -13.28
CA GLN A 378 33.91 -6.16 -12.62
C GLN A 378 33.41 -4.78 -13.06
N ARG A 379 33.18 -4.57 -14.37
CA ARG A 379 32.59 -3.33 -14.88
C ARG A 379 31.16 -3.13 -14.38
N LYS A 380 30.37 -4.19 -14.29
CA LYS A 380 28.99 -4.17 -13.76
C LYS A 380 28.92 -3.85 -12.28
N SER A 381 29.83 -4.36 -11.47
CA SER A 381 29.96 -4.02 -10.06
C SER A 381 30.11 -2.49 -9.86
N ILE A 382 31.04 -1.87 -10.60
CA ILE A 382 31.29 -0.42 -10.52
C ILE A 382 30.09 0.38 -11.01
N SER A 383 29.60 0.08 -12.21
CA SER A 383 28.49 0.84 -12.83
C SER A 383 27.17 0.72 -12.07
N CYS A 384 26.86 -0.44 -11.49
CA CYS A 384 25.68 -0.60 -10.63
C CYS A 384 25.79 0.26 -9.37
N SER A 385 26.97 0.29 -8.72
CA SER A 385 27.21 1.15 -7.56
C SER A 385 27.10 2.63 -7.91
N GLU A 386 27.69 3.06 -9.03
CA GLU A 386 27.58 4.43 -9.55
C GLU A 386 26.13 4.81 -9.88
N TYR A 387 25.35 3.89 -10.46
CA TYR A 387 23.94 4.08 -10.74
C TYR A 387 23.15 4.36 -9.46
N VAL A 388 23.35 3.56 -8.40
CA VAL A 388 22.67 3.77 -7.11
C VAL A 388 23.08 5.10 -6.49
N ASN A 389 24.38 5.43 -6.49
CA ASN A 389 24.84 6.71 -5.96
C ASN A 389 24.28 7.92 -6.73
N ARG A 390 24.06 7.77 -8.05
CA ARG A 390 23.55 8.85 -8.91
C ARG A 390 22.05 9.08 -8.77
N TYR A 391 21.25 8.04 -8.53
CA TYR A 391 19.80 8.15 -8.61
C TYR A 391 19.06 7.77 -7.31
N HIS A 392 19.65 6.93 -6.46
CA HIS A 392 18.96 6.26 -5.35
C HIS A 392 19.46 6.65 -3.96
N ASN A 393 20.52 7.45 -3.90
CA ASN A 393 21.10 7.92 -2.65
C ASN A 393 20.09 8.78 -1.89
N ILE A 394 19.92 8.48 -0.60
CA ILE A 394 19.06 9.24 0.33
C ILE A 394 19.31 10.74 0.31
N ASP A 395 20.57 11.17 0.19
CA ASP A 395 20.98 12.58 0.16
C ASP A 395 20.53 13.30 -1.11
N LEU A 396 20.17 12.57 -2.16
CA LEU A 396 19.62 13.10 -3.40
C LEU A 396 18.08 13.07 -3.39
N LEU A 397 17.51 11.95 -2.96
CA LEU A 397 16.08 11.69 -3.09
C LEU A 397 15.24 12.42 -2.04
N LEU A 398 15.69 12.53 -0.78
CA LEU A 398 14.90 13.22 0.24
C LEU A 398 14.75 14.73 -0.03
N PRO A 399 15.79 15.48 -0.48
CA PRO A 399 15.59 16.85 -0.94
C PRO A 399 14.62 16.97 -2.11
N LYS A 400 14.67 16.03 -3.05
CA LYS A 400 13.78 16.00 -4.23
C LYS A 400 12.32 15.79 -3.83
N ILE A 401 12.05 14.83 -2.94
CA ILE A 401 10.72 14.55 -2.39
C ILE A 401 10.19 15.73 -1.57
N ARG A 402 11.04 16.33 -0.71
CA ARG A 402 10.70 17.58 -0.01
C ARG A 402 10.33 18.69 -1.01
N GLY A 403 11.09 18.81 -2.10
CA GLY A 403 10.80 19.75 -3.18
C GLY A 403 9.43 19.55 -3.81
N TYR A 404 9.02 18.29 -4.05
CA TYR A 404 7.68 17.97 -4.57
C TYR A 404 6.57 18.37 -3.60
N MET A 405 6.75 18.10 -2.30
CA MET A 405 5.77 18.53 -1.30
C MET A 405 5.59 20.05 -1.28
N LEU A 406 6.69 20.80 -1.35
CA LEU A 406 6.67 22.26 -1.37
C LEU A 406 6.06 22.85 -2.64
N GLN A 407 5.93 22.05 -3.71
CA GLN A 407 5.29 22.46 -4.97
C GLN A 407 3.79 22.15 -5.01
N SER A 408 3.28 21.38 -4.05
CA SER A 408 1.85 21.04 -4.02
C SER A 408 0.98 22.27 -3.79
N GLU A 409 -0.04 22.40 -4.61
CA GLU A 409 -1.08 23.44 -4.49
C GLU A 409 -2.41 22.85 -3.98
N PHE A 410 -2.47 21.52 -3.79
CA PHE A 410 -3.71 20.80 -3.47
C PHE A 410 -4.12 21.03 -2.02
N SER A 411 -5.28 21.64 -1.83
CA SER A 411 -5.88 21.94 -0.52
C SER A 411 -7.33 21.45 -0.42
N ASP A 412 -7.88 20.88 -1.49
CA ASP A 412 -9.31 20.62 -1.61
C ASP A 412 -9.77 19.41 -0.76
N LYS A 413 -11.00 19.50 -0.25
CA LYS A 413 -11.70 18.35 0.34
C LYS A 413 -12.50 17.61 -0.73
N ALA A 414 -11.96 16.50 -1.22
CA ALA A 414 -12.74 15.55 -2.01
C ALA A 414 -13.54 14.63 -1.08
N THR A 415 -14.86 14.67 -1.15
CA THR A 415 -15.74 13.80 -0.35
C THR A 415 -16.27 12.68 -1.23
N TYR A 416 -15.98 11.43 -0.87
CA TYR A 416 -16.68 10.30 -1.45
C TYR A 416 -18.08 10.23 -0.86
N LYS A 417 -19.08 10.21 -1.74
CA LYS A 417 -20.46 9.90 -1.39
C LYS A 417 -20.77 8.55 -1.98
N PHE A 418 -21.32 7.63 -1.20
CA PHE A 418 -21.84 6.40 -1.79
C PHE A 418 -22.91 6.75 -2.81
N GLU A 419 -22.97 6.00 -3.92
CA GLU A 419 -24.14 6.04 -4.82
C GLU A 419 -25.43 5.74 -4.05
N ARG A 420 -25.32 4.97 -2.96
CA ARG A 420 -26.38 4.53 -2.06
C ARG A 420 -25.85 4.43 -0.63
N ASN A 421 -26.38 5.23 0.30
CA ASN A 421 -25.93 5.20 1.71
C ASN A 421 -26.55 4.04 2.50
N LEU A 422 -27.60 3.42 1.97
CA LEU A 422 -28.30 2.28 2.57
C LEU A 422 -28.03 0.98 1.79
N PRO A 423 -28.29 -0.21 2.37
CA PRO A 423 -28.17 -1.47 1.65
C PRO A 423 -29.04 -1.50 0.39
N ASP A 424 -28.59 -2.15 -0.69
CA ASP A 424 -29.35 -2.24 -1.95
C ASP A 424 -30.76 -2.80 -1.75
N GLU A 425 -30.91 -3.74 -0.81
CA GLU A 425 -32.18 -4.32 -0.39
C GLU A 425 -33.18 -3.26 0.07
N PHE A 426 -32.71 -2.20 0.74
CA PHE A 426 -33.56 -1.08 1.13
C PHE A 426 -34.09 -0.34 -0.10
N TYR A 427 -33.24 -0.01 -1.07
CA TYR A 427 -33.70 0.69 -2.28
C TYR A 427 -34.61 -0.18 -3.13
N HIS A 428 -34.37 -1.48 -3.20
CA HIS A 428 -35.26 -2.40 -3.92
C HIS A 428 -36.65 -2.47 -3.30
N ARG A 429 -36.76 -2.50 -1.96
CA ARG A 429 -38.03 -2.71 -1.26
C ARG A 429 -38.75 -1.41 -0.89
N PHE A 430 -38.00 -0.35 -0.62
CA PHE A 430 -38.48 0.92 -0.05
C PHE A 430 -37.96 2.15 -0.80
N GLY A 431 -37.41 1.95 -2.01
CA GLY A 431 -36.83 2.99 -2.86
C GLY A 431 -37.76 4.16 -3.15
N ASP A 432 -39.04 3.87 -3.35
CA ASP A 432 -40.05 4.88 -3.70
C ASP A 432 -40.90 5.31 -2.49
N SER A 433 -40.68 4.70 -1.33
CA SER A 433 -41.45 4.97 -0.11
C SER A 433 -40.87 6.16 0.68
N SER A 434 -41.71 7.16 0.95
CA SER A 434 -41.39 8.30 1.84
C SER A 434 -42.70 8.95 2.31
N PRO A 435 -42.90 9.22 3.62
CA PRO A 435 -41.96 9.02 4.72
C PRO A 435 -41.83 7.54 5.15
N LEU A 436 -40.73 7.20 5.80
CA LEU A 436 -40.47 5.87 6.38
C LEU A 436 -40.14 5.99 7.86
N ASP A 437 -40.84 5.22 8.68
CA ASP A 437 -40.56 5.05 10.10
C ASP A 437 -39.72 3.78 10.29
N ILE A 438 -38.52 3.90 10.86
CA ILE A 438 -37.59 2.77 10.97
C ILE A 438 -37.13 2.55 12.41
N ALA A 439 -36.71 1.33 12.71
CA ALA A 439 -35.96 0.98 13.90
C ALA A 439 -34.59 0.41 13.55
N ILE A 440 -33.62 0.58 14.45
CA ILE A 440 -32.28 0.01 14.32
C ILE A 440 -32.05 -0.94 15.49
N PHE A 441 -31.72 -2.19 15.19
CA PHE A 441 -31.39 -3.22 16.16
C PHE A 441 -29.88 -3.21 16.43
N GLY A 442 -29.53 -2.83 17.66
CA GLY A 442 -28.18 -2.62 18.16
C GLY A 442 -28.00 -1.23 18.78
N THR A 443 -27.17 -1.13 19.82
CA THR A 443 -26.78 0.16 20.45
C THR A 443 -25.26 0.28 20.59
N GLY A 444 -24.51 -0.44 19.75
CA GLY A 444 -23.04 -0.37 19.68
C GLY A 444 -22.55 0.58 18.59
N SER A 445 -21.23 0.63 18.40
CA SER A 445 -20.58 1.44 17.36
C SER A 445 -21.11 1.15 15.95
N GLY A 446 -21.46 -0.11 15.66
CA GLY A 446 -22.09 -0.48 14.39
C GLY A 446 -23.46 0.18 14.18
N ALA A 447 -24.29 0.30 15.21
CA ALA A 447 -25.58 0.97 15.11
C ALA A 447 -25.43 2.49 14.96
N GLU A 448 -24.44 3.07 15.64
CA GLU A 448 -24.08 4.48 15.53
C GLU A 448 -23.64 4.86 14.11
N LYS A 449 -22.69 4.11 13.53
CA LYS A 449 -22.24 4.31 12.15
C LYS A 449 -23.37 4.18 11.15
N PHE A 450 -24.26 3.21 11.35
CA PHE A 450 -25.41 3.02 10.47
C PHE A 450 -26.43 4.15 10.58
N TYR A 451 -26.68 4.66 11.80
CA TYR A 451 -27.51 5.83 12.00
C TYR A 451 -26.96 7.04 11.23
N ASP A 452 -25.66 7.28 11.28
CA ASP A 452 -25.04 8.37 10.52
C ASP A 452 -25.21 8.21 8.99
N ARG A 453 -25.18 6.96 8.48
CA ARG A 453 -25.50 6.69 7.06
C ARG A 453 -26.95 7.03 6.72
N ILE A 454 -27.90 6.80 7.64
CA ILE A 454 -29.29 7.20 7.48
C ILE A 454 -29.41 8.73 7.47
N GLU A 455 -28.74 9.45 8.36
CA GLU A 455 -28.76 10.93 8.35
C GLU A 455 -28.14 11.49 7.05
N ALA A 456 -27.04 10.90 6.57
CA ALA A 456 -26.45 11.23 5.27
C ALA A 456 -27.43 11.00 4.11
N GLU A 457 -28.17 9.87 4.13
CA GLU A 457 -29.19 9.56 3.13
C GLU A 457 -30.30 10.62 3.10
N LYS A 458 -30.81 11.03 4.26
CA LYS A 458 -31.83 12.07 4.35
C LYS A 458 -31.37 13.37 3.70
N LEU A 459 -30.11 13.75 3.95
CA LEU A 459 -29.52 14.96 3.39
C LEU A 459 -29.31 14.85 1.87
N SER A 460 -28.94 13.68 1.34
CA SER A 460 -28.62 13.51 -0.07
C SER A 460 -29.81 13.24 -0.98
N SER A 461 -30.76 12.39 -0.56
CA SER A 461 -31.92 12.01 -1.38
C SER A 461 -33.18 12.82 -1.09
N GLY A 462 -33.19 13.62 -0.02
CA GLY A 462 -34.37 14.37 0.43
C GLY A 462 -35.47 13.47 1.00
N LYS A 463 -35.21 12.17 1.17
CA LYS A 463 -36.17 11.22 1.76
C LYS A 463 -36.44 11.53 3.22
N VAL A 464 -37.70 11.39 3.63
CA VAL A 464 -38.11 11.57 5.03
C VAL A 464 -38.01 10.23 5.75
N ILE A 465 -36.83 9.92 6.29
CA ILE A 465 -36.60 8.71 7.10
C ILE A 465 -36.59 9.10 8.59
N ARG A 466 -37.40 8.45 9.42
CA ARG A 466 -37.53 8.74 10.85
C ARG A 466 -37.15 7.52 11.67
N VAL A 467 -36.00 7.60 12.33
CA VAL A 467 -35.60 6.59 13.33
C VAL A 467 -36.46 6.78 14.58
N LYS A 468 -37.37 5.84 14.83
CA LYS A 468 -38.33 5.88 15.95
C LYS A 468 -37.70 5.40 17.26
N CYS A 469 -36.94 4.33 17.20
CA CYS A 469 -36.32 3.70 18.36
C CYS A 469 -35.11 2.86 17.96
N PHE A 470 -34.35 2.47 18.98
CA PHE A 470 -33.36 1.40 18.89
C PHE A 470 -33.89 0.15 19.60
N PHE A 471 -33.48 -1.03 19.15
CA PHE A 471 -33.69 -2.28 19.87
C PHE A 471 -32.36 -2.79 20.42
N ASP A 472 -32.38 -3.41 21.60
CA ASP A 472 -31.21 -4.09 22.17
C ASP A 472 -31.66 -5.35 22.91
N ASN A 473 -30.81 -6.38 22.94
CA ASN A 473 -31.09 -7.61 23.69
C ASN A 473 -30.77 -7.46 25.19
N ASN A 474 -30.00 -6.45 25.57
CA ASN A 474 -29.70 -6.15 26.96
C ASN A 474 -30.85 -5.39 27.62
N GLU A 475 -31.63 -6.10 28.44
CA GLU A 475 -32.78 -5.53 29.17
C GLU A 475 -32.41 -4.34 30.04
N LYS A 476 -31.17 -4.26 30.53
CA LYS A 476 -30.71 -3.13 31.36
C LYS A 476 -30.71 -1.81 30.60
N LYS A 477 -30.60 -1.85 29.27
CA LYS A 477 -30.58 -0.66 28.41
C LYS A 477 -31.98 -0.18 28.02
N HIS A 478 -33.03 -0.96 28.29
CA HIS A 478 -34.39 -0.59 27.87
C HIS A 478 -34.90 0.62 28.66
N GLY A 479 -35.48 1.59 27.95
CA GLY A 479 -35.90 2.87 28.51
C GLY A 479 -34.78 3.93 28.57
N GLU A 480 -33.52 3.56 28.33
CA GLU A 480 -32.44 4.52 28.14
C GLU A 480 -32.54 5.18 26.75
N THR A 481 -31.71 6.20 26.50
CA THR A 481 -31.62 6.86 25.20
C THR A 481 -30.29 6.58 24.51
N PHE A 482 -30.33 6.26 23.22
CA PHE A 482 -29.18 6.17 22.33
C PHE A 482 -29.40 7.09 21.13
N LEU A 483 -28.42 7.96 20.84
CA LEU A 483 -28.52 8.98 19.78
C LEU A 483 -29.83 9.80 19.83
N GLY A 484 -30.28 10.14 21.05
CA GLY A 484 -31.50 10.91 21.27
C GLY A 484 -32.82 10.17 20.97
N ARG A 485 -32.79 8.83 20.89
CA ARG A 485 -33.96 7.97 20.72
C ARG A 485 -34.00 6.89 21.80
N GLU A 486 -35.20 6.50 22.20
CA GLU A 486 -35.41 5.48 23.22
C GLU A 486 -34.95 4.10 22.73
N ILE A 487 -34.27 3.37 23.60
CA ILE A 487 -33.96 1.96 23.42
C ILE A 487 -35.15 1.16 23.95
N LYS A 488 -35.86 0.49 23.05
CA LYS A 488 -37.06 -0.28 23.38
C LYS A 488 -36.75 -1.77 23.46
N ARG A 489 -37.54 -2.45 24.28
CA ARG A 489 -37.68 -3.90 24.16
C ARG A 489 -38.30 -4.21 22.80
N PHE A 490 -37.74 -5.19 22.12
CA PHE A 490 -38.34 -5.72 20.91
C PHE A 490 -39.63 -6.50 21.27
N SER A 491 -40.76 -6.07 20.72
CA SER A 491 -42.08 -6.73 20.84
C SER A 491 -42.89 -6.58 19.55
N SER A 492 -43.89 -7.42 19.34
CA SER A 492 -44.78 -7.35 18.18
C SER A 492 -45.47 -5.98 18.04
N GLU A 493 -45.90 -5.38 19.14
CA GLU A 493 -46.54 -4.06 19.18
C GLU A 493 -45.60 -2.94 18.73
N VAL A 494 -44.37 -2.91 19.24
CA VAL A 494 -43.40 -1.85 18.89
C VAL A 494 -42.90 -2.02 17.44
N THR A 495 -42.99 -3.23 16.89
CA THR A 495 -42.47 -3.55 15.55
C THR A 495 -43.52 -3.47 14.46
N SER A 496 -44.81 -3.46 14.83
CA SER A 496 -45.87 -3.00 13.95
C SER A 496 -45.78 -1.50 13.65
N ASP A 497 -45.22 -0.71 14.56
CA ASP A 497 -45.14 0.76 14.48
C ASP A 497 -44.00 1.29 13.58
N VAL A 498 -43.23 0.39 12.96
CA VAL A 498 -42.16 0.74 12.02
C VAL A 498 -42.31 0.00 10.71
N ASP A 499 -41.91 0.66 9.62
CA ASP A 499 -41.92 0.13 8.27
C ASP A 499 -40.76 -0.86 8.05
N VAL A 500 -39.58 -0.54 8.60
CA VAL A 500 -38.33 -1.28 8.41
C VAL A 500 -37.55 -1.41 9.72
N ILE A 501 -36.94 -2.58 9.93
CA ILE A 501 -35.99 -2.85 11.00
C ILE A 501 -34.64 -3.18 10.39
N PHE A 502 -33.65 -2.32 10.66
CA PHE A 502 -32.27 -2.58 10.28
C PHE A 502 -31.54 -3.30 11.40
N VAL A 503 -30.82 -4.36 11.11
CA VAL A 503 -29.99 -5.07 12.09
C VAL A 503 -28.53 -4.68 11.88
N ALA A 504 -28.02 -3.86 12.80
CA ALA A 504 -26.66 -3.33 12.81
C ALA A 504 -25.81 -4.04 13.87
N SER A 505 -25.70 -5.37 13.74
CA SER A 505 -25.06 -6.25 14.72
C SER A 505 -24.46 -7.48 14.05
N ASP A 506 -23.32 -7.96 14.57
CA ASP A 506 -22.66 -9.19 14.11
C ASP A 506 -23.47 -10.46 14.42
N TYR A 507 -24.39 -10.38 15.40
CA TYR A 507 -25.32 -11.45 15.77
C TYR A 507 -26.55 -11.51 14.84
N TRP A 508 -26.37 -11.22 13.55
CA TRP A 508 -27.44 -11.19 12.57
C TRP A 508 -28.30 -12.47 12.56
N PRO A 509 -27.73 -13.69 12.51
CA PRO A 509 -28.53 -14.91 12.46
C PRO A 509 -29.48 -15.05 13.66
N GLU A 510 -28.96 -14.78 14.87
CA GLU A 510 -29.71 -14.90 16.12
C GLU A 510 -30.80 -13.84 16.22
N ILE A 511 -30.46 -12.58 15.90
CA ILE A 511 -31.40 -11.46 15.95
C ILE A 511 -32.50 -11.66 14.90
N ASN A 512 -32.16 -12.06 13.68
CA ASN A 512 -33.17 -12.30 12.64
C ASN A 512 -34.13 -13.43 13.05
N CYS A 513 -33.63 -14.52 13.62
CA CYS A 513 -34.48 -15.58 14.17
C CYS A 513 -35.40 -15.06 15.30
N GLN A 514 -34.87 -14.24 16.21
CA GLN A 514 -35.66 -13.62 17.27
C GLN A 514 -36.77 -12.73 16.70
N LEU A 515 -36.44 -11.86 15.74
CA LEU A 515 -37.40 -10.97 15.08
C LEU A 515 -38.54 -11.75 14.42
N VAL A 516 -38.20 -12.77 13.63
CA VAL A 516 -39.18 -13.60 12.92
C VAL A 516 -40.05 -14.41 13.89
N SER A 517 -39.45 -14.98 14.95
CA SER A 517 -40.21 -15.75 15.96
C SER A 517 -41.24 -14.93 16.73
N GLN A 518 -41.08 -13.61 16.80
CA GLN A 518 -42.04 -12.67 17.41
C GLN A 518 -43.04 -12.10 16.39
N GLY A 519 -43.06 -12.63 15.17
CA GLY A 519 -44.04 -12.28 14.14
C GLY A 519 -43.65 -11.10 13.24
N VAL A 520 -42.41 -10.61 13.30
CA VAL A 520 -41.93 -9.64 12.31
C VAL A 520 -41.79 -10.34 10.96
N LYS A 521 -42.39 -9.74 9.94
CA LYS A 521 -42.30 -10.29 8.59
C LYS A 521 -40.87 -10.11 8.04
N PRO A 522 -40.25 -11.15 7.44
CA PRO A 522 -38.88 -11.07 6.93
C PRO A 522 -38.62 -9.91 5.96
N GLU A 523 -39.63 -9.48 5.20
CA GLU A 523 -39.51 -8.36 4.28
C GLU A 523 -39.24 -7.01 4.96
N LYS A 524 -39.59 -6.87 6.26
CA LYS A 524 -39.30 -5.68 7.06
C LYS A 524 -37.88 -5.65 7.61
N ILE A 525 -37.15 -6.77 7.57
CA ILE A 525 -35.84 -6.91 8.21
C ILE A 525 -34.75 -6.74 7.15
N ILE A 526 -33.80 -5.84 7.40
CA ILE A 526 -32.64 -5.60 6.52
C ILE A 526 -31.35 -5.74 7.31
N ARG A 527 -30.39 -6.48 6.76
CA ARG A 527 -29.04 -6.60 7.30
C ARG A 527 -28.16 -5.43 6.85
N VAL A 528 -27.38 -4.87 7.77
CA VAL A 528 -26.53 -3.70 7.49
C VAL A 528 -25.08 -4.07 7.10
N TYR A 529 -24.51 -5.09 7.74
CA TYR A 529 -23.09 -5.46 7.65
C TYR A 529 -22.86 -6.84 7.08
#